data_AF-A0A388RJV9-F1
#
_entry.id   AF-A0A388RJV9-F1
#
_cell.length_a   1.000
_cell.length_b   1.000
_cell.length_c   1.000
_cell.angle_alpha   90.00
_cell.angle_beta   90.00
_cell.angle_gamma   90.00
#
_symmetry.space_group_name_H-M   'P 1'
#
loop_
_entity.id
_entity.type
_entity.pdbx_description
1 polymer ?
#
loop_
_entity_poly.entity_id
_entity_poly.type
_entity_poly.pdbx_seq_one_letter_code
_entity_poly.pdbx_strand_id
1 'polypeptide(L)' 'MKPANARGLPLARSDIDVLGNEVDGFDPRRYFDHQELRAAQAAARRWPLLASLLGYEAPAPQRES' A
#
# COMPACT_ATOMS: atom_id res chain seq x y z
N MET A 1 -12.99 -8.70 -10.94
CA MET A 1 -12.12 -7.80 -11.74
C MET A 1 -10.74 -7.83 -11.10
N LYS A 2 -9.72 -8.41 -11.76
CA LYS A 2 -8.33 -8.42 -11.28
C LYS A 2 -7.65 -7.16 -11.86
N PRO A 3 -6.90 -6.36 -11.08
CA PRO A 3 -6.18 -5.25 -11.68
C PRO A 3 -5.14 -5.79 -12.65
N ALA A 4 -5.22 -5.33 -13.89
CA ALA A 4 -4.19 -5.54 -14.89
C ALA A 4 -3.00 -4.65 -14.53
N ASN A 5 -1.93 -5.23 -13.99
CA ASN A 5 -0.70 -4.49 -13.75
C ASN A 5 0.23 -4.65 -14.94
N ALA A 6 0.59 -3.49 -15.49
CA ALA A 6 1.28 -3.31 -16.73
C ALA A 6 2.71 -3.88 -16.72
N ARG A 7 3.16 -4.33 -17.90
CA ARG A 7 4.57 -4.51 -18.34
C ARG A 7 5.24 -5.88 -18.28
N GLY A 8 4.53 -7.00 -18.16
CA GLY A 8 5.10 -8.32 -18.54
C GLY A 8 6.41 -8.73 -17.85
N LEU A 9 6.78 -8.05 -16.76
CA LEU A 9 7.85 -8.47 -15.88
C LEU A 9 7.27 -9.57 -14.99
N PRO A 10 7.99 -10.68 -14.76
CA PRO A 10 7.63 -11.58 -13.68
C PRO A 10 7.48 -10.72 -12.44
N LEU A 11 6.33 -10.78 -11.76
CA LEU A 11 6.19 -10.16 -10.45
C LEU A 11 7.38 -10.65 -9.63
N ALA A 12 8.35 -9.76 -9.37
CA ALA A 12 9.34 -10.03 -8.36
C ALA A 12 8.51 -10.35 -7.12
N ARG A 13 8.61 -11.59 -6.65
CA ARG A 13 7.86 -12.08 -5.50
C ARG A 13 8.16 -11.10 -4.37
N SER A 14 7.14 -10.40 -3.86
CA SER A 14 7.35 -9.55 -2.69
C SER A 14 7.86 -10.45 -1.56
N ASP A 15 8.75 -9.92 -0.75
CA ASP A 15 9.15 -10.50 0.53
C ASP A 15 7.94 -10.96 1.36
N ILE A 16 6.83 -10.23 1.37
CA ILE A 16 5.58 -10.61 2.04
C ILE A 16 4.95 -11.86 1.42
N ASP A 17 4.97 -11.98 0.09
CA ASP A 17 4.48 -13.19 -0.59
C ASP A 17 5.39 -14.41 -0.30
N VAL A 18 6.70 -14.18 -0.14
CA VAL A 18 7.65 -15.23 0.25
C VAL A 18 7.34 -15.70 1.66
N LEU A 19 7.16 -14.78 2.62
CA LEU A 19 6.78 -15.10 4.00
C LEU A 19 5.46 -15.88 4.08
N GLY A 20 4.48 -15.54 3.23
CA GLY A 20 3.22 -16.29 3.08
C GLY A 20 3.36 -17.75 2.65
N ASN A 21 4.45 -18.09 1.97
CA ASN A 21 4.70 -19.45 1.51
C ASN A 21 5.64 -20.23 2.45
N GLU A 22 6.51 -19.54 3.18
CA GLU A 22 7.59 -20.16 3.97
C GLU A 22 7.31 -20.22 5.47
N VAL A 23 6.42 -19.37 6.00
CA VAL A 23 6.15 -19.28 7.44
C VAL A 23 4.75 -19.78 7.75
N ASP A 24 4.68 -20.94 8.42
CA ASP A 24 3.41 -21.51 8.88
C ASP A 24 2.65 -20.52 9.78
N GLY A 25 1.37 -20.31 9.46
CA GLY A 25 0.48 -19.41 10.20
C GLY A 25 0.63 -17.93 9.85
N PHE A 26 1.57 -17.54 8.98
CA PHE A 26 1.62 -16.19 8.42
C PHE A 26 0.57 -16.02 7.31
N ASP A 27 -0.31 -15.03 7.45
CA ASP A 27 -1.29 -14.67 6.43
C ASP A 27 -0.93 -13.32 5.80
N PRO A 28 -0.40 -13.30 4.56
CA PRO A 28 -0.08 -12.07 3.83
C PRO A 28 -1.25 -11.10 3.72
N ARG A 29 -2.49 -11.59 3.73
CA ARG A 29 -3.70 -10.75 3.62
C ARG A 29 -3.96 -9.96 4.89
N ARG A 30 -3.36 -10.37 6.00
CA ARG A 30 -3.43 -9.70 7.31
C ARG A 30 -2.18 -8.87 7.59
N TYR A 31 -1.17 -8.94 6.73
CA TYR A 31 -0.03 -8.05 6.81
C TYR A 31 -0.47 -6.63 6.43
N PHE A 32 -0.08 -5.66 7.26
CA PHE A 32 -0.37 -4.26 7.03
C PHE A 32 0.92 -3.44 7.19
N ASP A 33 1.37 -2.81 6.10
CA ASP A 33 2.57 -1.99 6.12
C ASP A 33 2.26 -0.56 6.58
N HIS A 34 2.57 -0.28 7.85
CA HIS A 34 2.44 1.06 8.40
C HIS A 34 3.41 2.08 7.78
N GLN A 35 4.55 1.66 7.24
CA GLN A 35 5.49 2.54 6.55
C GLN A 35 4.96 2.96 5.19
N GLU A 36 4.42 2.00 4.41
CA GLU A 36 3.77 2.29 3.13
C GLU A 36 2.62 3.29 3.32
N LEU A 37 1.76 3.08 4.32
CA LEU A 37 0.68 4.01 4.64
C LEU A 37 1.22 5.43 4.95
N ARG A 38 2.24 5.55 5.80
CA ARG A 38 2.81 6.86 6.16
C ARG A 38 3.44 7.56 4.95
N ALA A 39 4.12 6.81 4.09
CA ALA A 39 4.72 7.31 2.86
C ALA A 39 3.64 7.81 1.89
N ALA A 40 2.57 7.04 1.70
CA ALA A 40 1.42 7.42 0.88
C ALA A 40 0.75 8.70 1.41
N GLN A 41 0.55 8.82 2.72
CA GLN A 41 -0.01 10.03 3.34
C GLN A 41 0.91 11.25 3.18
N ALA A 42 2.22 11.08 3.34
CA ALA A 42 3.18 12.15 3.15
C ALA A 42 3.23 12.62 1.69
N ALA A 43 3.20 11.68 0.74
CA ALA A 43 3.11 11.98 -0.68
C ALA A 43 1.81 12.72 -1.01
N ALA A 44 0.66 12.26 -0.48
CA ALA A 44 -0.62 12.90 -0.70
C ALA A 44 -0.64 14.37 -0.24
N ARG A 45 -0.03 14.67 0.92
CA ARG A 45 0.13 16.05 1.41
C ARG A 45 1.02 16.90 0.51
N ARG A 46 2.07 16.31 -0.09
CA ARG A 46 3.01 17.01 -0.96
C ARG A 46 2.45 17.29 -2.36
N TRP A 47 1.59 16.42 -2.87
CA TRP A 47 1.01 16.50 -4.22
C TRP A 47 -0.52 16.35 -4.20
N PRO A 48 -1.26 17.34 -3.68
CA PRO A 48 -2.70 17.20 -3.39
C PRO A 48 -3.57 16.96 -4.64
N LEU A 49 -3.23 17.56 -5.79
CA LEU A 49 -3.98 17.33 -7.04
C LEU A 49 -3.82 15.90 -7.54
N LEU A 50 -2.61 15.35 -7.47
CA LEU A 50 -2.33 13.97 -7.87
C LEU A 50 -2.99 12.98 -6.90
N ALA A 51 -2.97 13.29 -5.60
CA ALA A 51 -3.64 12.49 -4.58
C ALA A 51 -5.15 12.38 -4.85
N SER A 52 -5.80 13.50 -5.17
CA SER A 52 -7.23 13.55 -5.53
C SER A 52 -7.53 12.70 -6.77
N LEU A 53 -6.72 12.80 -7.82
CA LEU A 53 -6.87 11.99 -9.04
C LEU A 53 -6.74 10.49 -8.76
N LEU A 54 -5.88 10.12 -7.81
CA LEU A 54 -5.62 8.73 -7.42
C LEU A 54 -6.56 8.22 -6.30
N GLY A 55 -7.49 9.05 -5.80
CA GLY A 55 -8.42 8.67 -4.73
C GLY A 55 -7.80 8.60 -3.33
N TYR A 56 -6.59 9.14 -3.15
CA TYR A 56 -6.01 9.36 -1.83
C TYR A 56 -6.60 10.66 -1.26
N GLU A 57 -7.80 10.59 -0.69
CA GLU A 57 -8.27 11.70 0.14
C GLU A 57 -7.32 11.87 1.33
N ALA A 58 -6.92 13.12 1.59
CA ALA A 58 -6.11 13.41 2.75
C ALA A 58 -6.88 12.94 4.00
N PRO A 59 -6.28 12.09 4.86
CA PRO A 59 -6.93 11.71 6.11
C PRO A 59 -7.24 12.99 6.87
N ALA A 60 -8.51 13.15 7.28
CA ALA A 60 -8.92 14.27 8.10
C ALA A 60 -7.96 14.39 9.30
N PRO A 61 -7.53 15.60 9.67
CA PRO A 61 -6.62 15.78 10.78
C PRO A 61 -7.24 15.14 12.03
N GLN A 62 -6.62 14.08 12.53
CA GLN A 62 -6.96 13.53 13.84
C GLN A 62 -6.68 14.63 14.85
N ARG A 63 -7.73 15.24 15.40
CA ARG A 63 -7.61 16.11 16.56
C ARG A 63 -7.19 15.21 17.72
N GLU A 64 -5.92 15.25 18.07
CA GLU A 64 -5.42 14.77 19.35
C GLU A 64 -6.22 15.50 20.44
N SER A 65 -6.92 14.74 21.29
CA SER A 65 -7.64 15.23 22.48
C SER A 65 -6.86 14.87 23.72
#